data_AF-A0A8T1S9H7-F1
#
_entry.id   AF-A0A8T1S9H7-F1
#
_cell.length_a   1.000
_cell.length_b   1.000
_cell.length_c   1.000
_cell.angle_alpha   90.00
_cell.angle_beta   90.00
_cell.angle_gamma   90.00
#
_symmetry.space_group_name_H-M   'P 1'
#
loop_
_entity.id
_entity.type
_entity.pdbx_description
1 polymer ?
#
loop_
_entity_poly.entity_id
_entity_poly.type
_entity_poly.pdbx_seq_one_letter_code
_entity_poly.pdbx_strand_id
1 'polypeptide(L)'
;AQYLNKYFASVFNEANEELRNSGSMTNGNKDVGVDITISEVEAKLEQLNGSKSGGPDNLHPRILKELAHEIASPLAKKFNESLNSGVVPFDWRIANIVPIF
;
A
#
# COMPACT_ATOMS: atom_id res chain seq x y z
N ALA A 1 -19.72 -1.02 16.20
CA ALA A 1 -18.81 -0.01 15.60
C ALA A 1 -17.70 0.45 16.55
N GLN A 2 -18.01 0.92 17.77
CA GLN A 2 -16.99 1.48 18.69
C GLN A 2 -15.92 0.46 19.14
N TYR A 3 -16.29 -0.80 19.34
CA TYR A 3 -15.35 -1.85 19.75
C TYR A 3 -14.32 -2.19 18.67
N LEU A 4 -14.75 -2.31 17.42
CA LEU A 4 -13.86 -2.54 16.28
C LEU A 4 -12.88 -1.38 16.14
N ASN A 5 -13.37 -0.13 16.22
CA ASN A 5 -12.51 1.04 16.09
C ASN A 5 -11.50 1.14 17.25
N LYS A 6 -11.92 0.82 18.48
CA LYS A 6 -11.01 0.78 19.64
C LYS A 6 -9.95 -0.31 19.50
N TYR A 7 -10.34 -1.51 19.05
CA TYR A 7 -9.41 -2.61 18.83
C TYR A 7 -8.41 -2.29 17.71
N PHE A 8 -8.91 -1.78 16.58
CA PHE A 8 -8.08 -1.36 15.46
C PHE A 8 -7.08 -0.28 15.88
N ALA A 9 -7.52 0.75 16.61
CA ALA A 9 -6.63 1.80 17.13
C ALA A 9 -5.57 1.25 18.11
N SER A 10 -5.92 0.27 18.95
CA SER A 10 -5.00 -0.35 19.89
C SER A 10 -3.89 -1.13 19.18
N VAL A 11 -4.24 -1.96 18.20
CA VAL A 11 -3.28 -2.80 17.47
C VAL A 11 -2.38 -1.96 16.57
N PHE A 12 -2.94 -0.93 15.91
CA PHE A 12 -2.19 -0.09 14.99
C PHE A 12 -1.27 0.92 15.71
N ASN A 13 -1.59 1.35 16.93
CA ASN A 13 -0.68 2.20 17.70
C ASN A 13 0.55 1.43 18.21
N GLU A 14 0.39 0.17 18.60
CA GLU A 14 1.47 -0.62 19.21
C GLU A 14 2.52 -1.05 18.17
N ALA A 15 2.10 -1.42 16.96
CA ALA A 15 2.99 -1.69 15.82
C ALA A 15 3.68 -0.41 15.28
N ASN A 16 3.13 0.76 15.59
CA ASN A 16 3.67 2.04 15.14
C ASN A 16 4.76 2.59 16.07
N GLU A 17 4.99 2.01 17.27
CA GLU A 17 6.09 2.45 18.14
C GLU A 17 7.47 2.09 17.57
N GLU A 18 7.60 0.95 16.87
CA GLU A 18 8.82 0.61 16.11
C GLU A 18 9.02 1.55 14.91
N LEU A 19 7.94 1.95 14.23
CA LEU A 19 7.97 2.89 13.11
C LEU A 19 8.21 4.35 13.57
N ARG A 20 7.71 4.73 14.75
CA ARG A 20 7.89 6.05 15.38
C ARG A 20 9.30 6.26 15.90
N ASN A 21 9.97 5.23 16.42
CA ASN A 21 11.37 5.33 16.85
C ASN A 21 12.36 5.41 15.68
N SER A 22 11.95 5.01 14.47
CA SER A 22 12.69 5.29 13.22
C SER A 22 12.25 6.60 12.56
N GLY A 23 11.02 7.04 12.84
CA GLY A 23 10.45 8.31 12.42
C GLY A 23 10.99 9.48 13.22
N SER A 24 12.20 9.94 12.88
CA SER A 24 12.54 11.34 13.11
C SER A 24 11.36 12.18 12.61
N MET A 25 10.67 12.87 13.52
CA MET A 25 9.82 14.00 13.19
C MET A 25 10.72 15.03 12.50
N THR A 26 10.92 14.88 11.20
CA THR A 26 11.46 15.95 10.39
C THR A 26 10.33 16.95 10.23
N ASN A 27 10.35 17.94 11.13
CA ASN A 27 9.91 19.27 10.76
C ASN A 27 10.44 19.57 9.36
N GLY A 28 9.57 20.09 8.49
CA GLY A 28 9.74 20.17 7.05
C GLY A 28 11.16 20.43 6.55
N ASN A 29 11.46 19.81 5.41
CA ASN A 29 12.69 19.88 4.60
C ASN A 29 13.75 18.82 4.93
N LYS A 30 13.49 17.56 4.54
CA LYS A 30 14.51 16.71 3.89
C LYS A 30 13.82 15.83 2.85
N ASP A 31 13.83 16.29 1.60
CA ASP A 31 13.66 15.44 0.42
C ASP A 31 14.74 14.34 0.43
N VAL A 32 14.49 13.27 1.18
CA VAL A 32 15.09 11.98 0.84
C VAL A 32 14.05 11.36 -0.08
N GLY A 33 14.15 11.65 -1.37
CA GLY A 33 13.27 11.10 -2.40
C GLY A 33 13.36 9.59 -2.36
N VAL A 34 12.42 8.95 -1.67
CA VAL A 34 12.21 7.50 -1.77
C VAL A 34 11.42 7.29 -3.04
N ASP A 35 12.14 7.22 -4.15
CA ASP A 35 11.56 6.88 -5.45
C ASP A 35 11.31 5.38 -5.48
N ILE A 36 10.06 4.98 -5.63
CA ILE A 36 9.69 3.60 -5.91
C ILE A 36 10.16 3.27 -7.33
N THR A 37 11.07 2.32 -7.44
CA THR A 37 11.63 1.91 -8.73
C THR A 37 10.72 0.91 -9.45
N ILE A 38 10.85 0.83 -10.77
CA ILE A 38 10.11 -0.13 -11.59
C ILE A 38 10.44 -1.56 -11.14
N SER A 39 11.71 -1.86 -10.90
CA SER A 39 12.17 -3.19 -10.48
C SER A 39 11.62 -3.61 -9.11
N GLU A 40 11.45 -2.67 -8.16
CA GLU A 40 10.80 -2.97 -6.89
C GLU A 40 9.33 -3.33 -7.08
N VAL A 41 8.61 -2.60 -7.94
CA VAL A 41 7.20 -2.88 -8.25
C VAL A 41 7.07 -4.23 -8.96
N GLU A 42 7.88 -4.49 -9.97
CA GLU A 42 7.91 -5.75 -10.71
C GLU A 42 8.17 -6.93 -9.77
N ALA A 43 9.23 -6.85 -8.93
CA ALA A 43 9.55 -7.89 -7.96
C ALA A 43 8.39 -8.14 -6.97
N LYS A 44 7.66 -7.09 -6.58
CA LYS A 44 6.48 -7.24 -5.71
C LYS A 44 5.30 -7.92 -6.40
N LEU A 45 5.07 -7.61 -7.67
CA LEU A 45 4.04 -8.26 -8.49
C LEU A 45 4.37 -9.73 -8.72
N GLU A 46 5.63 -10.07 -8.96
CA GLU A 46 6.09 -11.45 -9.10
C GLU A 46 5.94 -12.26 -7.80
N GLN A 47 6.06 -11.62 -6.64
CA GLN A 47 5.89 -12.26 -5.33
C GLN A 47 4.42 -12.48 -4.95
N LEU A 48 3.45 -12.02 -5.75
CA LEU A 48 2.04 -12.24 -5.48
C LEU A 48 1.69 -13.74 -5.43
N ASN A 49 0.88 -14.11 -4.42
CA ASN A 49 0.34 -15.45 -4.34
C ASN A 49 -0.84 -15.60 -5.32
N GLY A 50 -0.57 -16.27 -6.44
CA GLY A 50 -1.53 -16.53 -7.50
C GLY A 50 -2.70 -17.45 -7.14
N SER A 51 -2.81 -17.99 -5.91
CA SER A 51 -3.98 -18.74 -5.46
C SER A 51 -4.94 -17.94 -4.59
N LYS A 52 -4.62 -16.68 -4.27
CA LYS A 52 -5.53 -15.79 -3.52
C LYS A 52 -6.65 -15.28 -4.41
N SER A 53 -7.77 -14.93 -3.77
CA SER A 53 -8.89 -14.25 -4.41
C SER A 53 -8.46 -12.91 -5.01
N GLY A 54 -9.18 -12.48 -6.04
CA GLY A 54 -9.04 -11.13 -6.57
C GLY A 54 -9.40 -10.06 -5.52
N GLY A 55 -8.88 -8.86 -5.73
CA GLY A 55 -9.25 -7.70 -4.91
C GLY A 55 -10.68 -7.21 -5.19
N PRO A 56 -11.06 -6.05 -4.61
CA PRO A 56 -12.33 -5.37 -4.93
C PRO A 56 -12.47 -4.99 -6.41
N ASP A 57 -11.33 -4.93 -7.12
CA ASP A 57 -11.21 -4.73 -8.57
C ASP A 57 -11.47 -5.99 -9.39
N ASN A 58 -11.71 -7.13 -8.73
CA ASN A 58 -11.89 -8.45 -9.32
C ASN A 58 -10.68 -8.93 -10.16
N LEU A 59 -9.50 -8.32 -9.97
CA LEU A 59 -8.29 -8.72 -10.66
C LEU A 59 -7.61 -9.84 -9.87
N HIS A 60 -7.53 -11.01 -10.49
CA HIS A 60 -6.89 -12.16 -9.88
C HIS A 60 -5.36 -11.95 -9.80
N PRO A 61 -4.70 -12.28 -8.68
CA PRO A 61 -3.25 -12.04 -8.52
C PRO A 61 -2.39 -12.72 -9.59
N ARG A 62 -2.86 -13.82 -10.19
CA ARG A 62 -2.18 -14.45 -11.33
C ARG A 62 -2.05 -13.51 -12.53
N ILE A 63 -3.08 -12.72 -12.84
CA ILE A 63 -3.05 -11.78 -13.97
C ILE A 63 -2.00 -10.71 -13.73
N LEU A 64 -1.97 -10.15 -12.51
CA LEU A 64 -0.98 -9.14 -12.12
C LEU A 64 0.46 -9.69 -12.17
N LYS A 65 0.63 -10.97 -11.83
CA LYS A 65 1.92 -11.65 -11.88
C LYS A 65 2.39 -11.89 -13.32
N GLU A 66 1.51 -12.34 -14.21
CA GLU A 66 1.87 -12.54 -15.63
C GLU A 66 2.12 -11.23 -16.37
N LEU A 67 1.45 -10.16 -15.96
CA LEU A 67 1.62 -8.82 -16.53
C LEU A 67 2.62 -7.95 -15.77
N ALA A 68 3.39 -8.51 -14.83
CA ALA A 68 4.25 -7.76 -13.92
C ALA A 68 5.18 -6.79 -14.65
N HIS A 69 5.84 -7.27 -15.71
CA HIS A 69 6.75 -6.47 -16.53
C HIS A 69 6.07 -5.26 -17.18
N GLU A 70 4.89 -5.48 -17.76
CA GLU A 70 4.14 -4.46 -18.51
C GLU A 70 3.54 -3.39 -17.59
N ILE A 71 3.06 -3.79 -16.40
CA ILE A 71 2.35 -2.89 -15.48
C ILE A 71 3.26 -2.25 -14.43
N ALA A 72 4.48 -2.75 -14.24
CA ALA A 72 5.40 -2.21 -13.24
C ALA A 72 5.73 -0.73 -13.47
N SER A 73 6.00 -0.35 -14.72
CA SER A 73 6.30 1.03 -15.11
C SER A 73 5.16 2.02 -14.81
N PRO A 74 3.92 1.81 -15.31
CA PRO A 74 2.82 2.73 -15.00
C PRO A 74 2.46 2.77 -13.51
N LEU A 75 2.59 1.65 -12.78
CA LEU A 75 2.34 1.60 -11.34
C LEU A 75 3.39 2.37 -10.54
N ALA A 76 4.69 2.19 -10.85
CA ALA A 76 5.77 2.93 -10.20
C ALA A 76 5.58 4.44 -10.36
N LYS A 77 5.26 4.89 -11.59
CA LYS A 77 4.93 6.30 -11.85
C LYS A 77 3.77 6.76 -10.97
N LYS A 78 2.70 5.97 -10.86
CA LYS A 78 1.53 6.36 -10.08
C LYS A 78 1.79 6.44 -8.58
N PHE A 79 2.58 5.51 -8.05
CA PHE A 79 2.98 5.55 -6.64
C PHE A 79 3.86 6.76 -6.33
N ASN A 80 4.84 7.05 -7.19
CA ASN A 80 5.70 8.23 -7.01
C ASN A 80 4.91 9.55 -7.14
N GLU A 81 3.97 9.65 -8.08
CA GLU A 81 3.04 10.81 -8.14
C GLU A 81 2.27 10.97 -6.83
N SER A 82 1.81 9.87 -6.24
CA SER A 82 1.07 9.88 -4.98
C SER A 82 1.95 10.27 -3.80
N LEU A 83 3.17 9.75 -3.71
CA LEU A 83 4.15 10.12 -2.68
C LEU A 83 4.55 11.59 -2.78
N ASN A 84 4.84 12.07 -3.99
CA ASN A 84 5.29 13.45 -4.23
C ASN A 84 4.18 14.48 -4.00
N SER A 85 2.93 14.14 -4.34
CA SER A 85 1.78 15.02 -4.10
C SER A 85 1.22 14.91 -2.68
N GLY A 86 1.55 13.85 -1.95
CA GLY A 86 0.87 13.49 -0.70
C GLY A 86 -0.61 13.12 -0.88
N VAL A 87 -1.07 12.89 -2.12
CA VAL A 87 -2.47 12.59 -2.44
C VAL A 87 -2.57 11.17 -2.99
N VAL A 88 -3.42 10.37 -2.37
CA VAL A 88 -3.79 9.02 -2.86
C VAL A 88 -5.09 9.06 -3.65
N PRO A 89 -5.27 8.20 -4.67
CA PRO A 89 -6.54 8.02 -5.35
C PRO A 89 -7.70 7.81 -4.37
N PHE A 90 -8.87 8.35 -4.71
CA PHE A 90 -10.06 8.25 -3.86
C PHE A 90 -10.42 6.80 -3.56
N ASP A 91 -10.37 5.91 -4.56
CA ASP A 91 -10.68 4.49 -4.41
C ASP A 91 -9.74 3.77 -3.42
N TRP A 92 -8.48 4.21 -3.30
CA TRP A 92 -7.52 3.64 -2.35
C TRP A 92 -7.84 4.03 -0.90
N ARG A 93 -8.62 5.09 -0.69
CA ARG A 93 -9.05 5.54 0.64
C ARG A 93 -10.30 4.81 1.15
N ILE A 94 -10.94 4.02 0.30
CA ILE A 94 -12.17 3.30 0.63
C ILE A 94 -11.80 1.88 1.04
N ALA A 95 -12.16 1.49 2.27
CA ALA A 95 -12.04 0.12 2.74
C ALA A 95 -13.39 -0.60 2.63
N ASN A 96 -13.41 -1.78 2.00
CA ASN A 96 -14.57 -2.66 2.04
C ASN A 96 -14.53 -3.51 3.32
N ILE A 97 -15.35 -3.16 4.31
CA ILE A 97 -15.43 -3.89 5.58
C ILE A 97 -16.64 -4.83 5.52
N VAL A 98 -16.38 -6.14 5.39
CA VAL A 98 -17.42 -7.16 5.49
C VAL A 98 -17.41 -7.74 6.91
N PRO A 99 -18.50 -7.63 7.69
CA PRO A 99 -18.60 -8.25 9.00
C PRO A 99 -18.49 -9.77 8.89
N ILE A 100 -17.69 -10.37 9.76
CA ILE A 100 -17.66 -11.83 9.96
C ILE A 100 -18.54 -12.08 11.20
N PHE A 101 -19.57 -12.93 11.04
CA PHE A 101 -20.58 -13.22 12.07
C PHE A 101 -19.99 -13.94 13.29
#